data_AF-A0A8S1P4N6-F1
#
_entry.id   AF-A0A8S1P4N6-F1
#
_cell.length_a   1.000
_cell.length_b   1.000
_cell.length_c   1.000
_cell.angle_alpha   90.00
_cell.angle_beta   90.00
_cell.angle_gamma   90.00
#
_symmetry.space_group_name_H-M   'P 1'
#
loop_
_entity.id
_entity.type
_entity.pdbx_description
1 polymer ?
#
loop_
_entity_poly.entity_id
_entity_poly.type
_entity_poly.pdbx_seq_one_letter_code
_entity_poly.pdbx_strand_id
1 'polypeptide(L)'
;MNQQEQVSFKTFQLLQLQNLDNQQYLSGDLQIKQNFILKDEEISLFTLQNNINDPNTHFVLELQDEFRNQYLYYGDLIAIKHFKSQLYVNINHSQKPDEFQSVDAYLGEKPEYFVIQPKDEGNSTLLKYLNQKITHPFRLFSTDNRNYLISQQQKKKNKYLVKGRKNQNDINLNIGVWRFIFVEQQNNILKMFDNVSNEPIFIESGKKVIIRNWLTGFTLHSHPIITKTANKQEVTVVSHPRDENDYWCIVKQNSRNTSKFINYDDQIFLQHLNTARYLNGTDQQSYSKQGNLVCCTDQVHLFYTQAIDDFILEMYKPFTIKFNNQFLAQSKSKAECNIGQQQECICVENQTQTCLWVIEQMI
;
A
#
# COMPACT_ATOMS: atom_id res chain seq x y z
N MET A 1 -11.62 -34.82 8.97
CA MET A 1 -10.75 -33.86 9.69
C MET A 1 -11.45 -32.51 9.62
N ASN A 2 -11.86 -31.95 10.75
CA ASN A 2 -12.45 -30.62 10.79
C ASN A 2 -11.34 -29.60 10.56
N GLN A 3 -11.39 -28.85 9.46
CA GLN A 3 -10.55 -27.68 9.29
C GLN A 3 -11.00 -26.66 10.35
N GLN A 4 -10.14 -26.38 11.34
CA GLN A 4 -10.38 -25.26 12.23
C GLN A 4 -10.39 -24.00 11.36
N GLU A 5 -11.51 -23.28 11.35
CA GLU A 5 -11.60 -21.98 10.67
C GLU A 5 -10.51 -21.07 11.21
N GLN A 6 -9.67 -20.58 10.30
CA GLN A 6 -8.58 -19.71 10.67
C GLN A 6 -9.15 -18.34 11.07
N VAL A 7 -8.91 -17.94 12.32
CA VAL A 7 -9.42 -16.67 12.86
C VAL A 7 -8.80 -15.51 12.08
N SER A 8 -9.65 -14.64 11.53
CA SER A 8 -9.23 -13.44 10.79
C SER A 8 -8.84 -12.32 11.74
N PHE A 9 -7.82 -11.54 11.38
CA PHE A 9 -7.34 -10.40 12.17
C PHE A 9 -8.22 -9.15 11.94
N LYS A 10 -8.54 -8.44 13.01
CA LYS A 10 -9.27 -7.18 12.98
C LYS A 10 -8.34 -5.97 13.11
N THR A 11 -8.78 -4.82 12.63
CA THR A 11 -8.12 -3.54 12.85
C THR A 11 -8.16 -3.15 14.32
N PHE A 12 -7.22 -2.33 14.77
CA PHE A 12 -7.10 -1.88 16.16
C PHE A 12 -6.97 -3.00 17.21
N GLN A 13 -6.69 -4.23 16.77
CA GLN A 13 -6.35 -5.33 17.67
C GLN A 13 -4.90 -5.22 18.13
N LEU A 14 -4.67 -5.64 19.37
CA LEU A 14 -3.33 -5.86 19.88
C LEU A 14 -2.78 -7.17 19.29
N LEU A 15 -1.71 -7.03 18.50
CA LEU A 15 -1.10 -8.12 17.75
C LEU A 15 0.41 -8.12 17.96
N GLN A 16 1.03 -9.25 17.64
CA GLN A 16 2.48 -9.37 17.51
C GLN A 16 2.82 -9.72 16.06
N LEU A 17 3.97 -9.23 15.58
CA LEU A 17 4.49 -9.57 14.26
C LEU A 17 5.63 -10.55 14.41
N GLN A 18 5.42 -11.79 13.99
CA GLN A 18 6.46 -12.83 14.03
C GLN A 18 7.09 -13.02 12.66
N ASN A 19 8.41 -12.95 12.60
CA ASN A 19 9.16 -13.22 11.38
C ASN A 19 9.23 -14.74 11.14
N LEU A 20 8.95 -15.18 9.91
CA LEU A 20 8.92 -16.61 9.60
C LEU A 20 10.30 -17.26 9.47
N ASP A 21 11.33 -16.50 9.13
CA ASP A 21 12.67 -17.05 8.94
C ASP A 21 13.27 -17.54 10.26
N ASN A 22 13.12 -16.73 11.31
CA ASN A 22 13.74 -17.00 12.62
C ASN A 22 12.74 -17.24 13.75
N GLN A 23 11.43 -17.19 13.48
CA GLN A 23 10.35 -17.37 14.46
C GLN A 23 10.38 -16.37 15.63
N GLN A 24 11.08 -15.24 15.48
CA GLN A 24 11.18 -14.21 16.50
C GLN A 24 10.17 -13.09 16.25
N TYR A 25 9.83 -12.36 17.31
CA TYR A 25 8.85 -11.27 17.29
C TYR A 25 9.53 -9.92 17.11
N LEU A 26 8.93 -9.05 16.29
CA LEU A 26 9.27 -7.63 16.21
C LEU A 26 9.20 -7.03 17.61
N SER A 27 10.25 -6.34 18.04
CA SER A 27 10.31 -5.67 19.35
C SER A 27 10.89 -4.27 19.24
N GLY A 28 10.14 -3.29 19.74
CA GLY A 28 10.53 -1.88 19.78
C GLY A 28 11.07 -1.49 21.16
N ASP A 29 12.40 -1.53 21.33
CA ASP A 29 13.03 -1.06 22.55
C ASP A 29 13.39 0.43 22.43
N LEU A 30 12.77 1.27 23.26
CA LEU A 30 13.20 2.64 23.44
C LEU A 30 14.44 2.68 24.34
N GLN A 31 15.60 2.91 23.74
CA GLN A 31 16.83 3.17 24.49
C GLN A 31 17.13 4.67 24.44
N ILE A 32 17.01 5.33 25.59
CA ILE A 32 17.52 6.69 25.77
C ILE A 32 19.04 6.56 25.90
N LYS A 33 19.78 6.91 24.84
CA LYS A 33 21.23 7.04 24.96
C LYS A 33 21.53 8.38 25.60
N GLN A 34 21.86 8.35 26.88
CA GLN A 34 22.40 9.52 27.56
C GLN A 34 23.78 9.84 27.01
N ASN A 35 23.90 10.98 26.32
CA ASN A 35 25.19 11.46 25.83
C ASN A 35 25.57 12.67 26.67
N PHE A 36 26.53 12.55 27.58
CA PHE A 36 26.87 13.59 28.56
C PHE A 36 27.34 14.95 27.96
N ILE A 37 27.54 15.03 26.65
CA ILE A 37 28.13 16.19 25.95
C ILE A 37 27.21 16.75 24.83
N LEU A 38 26.23 15.97 24.34
CA LEU A 38 25.31 16.36 23.27
C LEU A 38 23.88 16.08 23.73
N LYS A 39 22.87 16.78 23.20
CA LYS A 39 21.46 16.45 23.49
C LYS A 39 21.24 14.95 23.37
N ASP A 40 20.57 14.35 24.36
CA ASP A 40 20.23 12.94 24.36
C ASP A 40 19.57 12.57 23.03
N GLU A 41 20.20 11.67 22.28
CA GLU A 41 19.63 11.12 21.06
C GLU A 41 18.90 9.84 21.44
N GLU A 42 17.56 9.90 21.42
CA GLU A 42 16.75 8.70 21.48
C GLU A 42 16.95 7.91 20.18
N ILE A 43 17.64 6.77 20.29
CA ILE A 43 17.79 5.85 19.18
C ILE A 43 16.88 4.65 19.46
N SER A 44 15.72 4.64 18.82
CA SER A 44 14.85 3.49 18.78
C SER A 44 15.35 2.52 17.71
N LEU A 45 15.91 1.38 18.11
CA LEU A 45 16.29 0.31 17.19
C LEU A 45 15.35 -0.87 17.37
N PHE A 46 14.76 -1.33 16.27
CA PHE A 46 14.01 -2.57 16.29
C PHE A 46 14.93 -3.77 16.38
N THR A 47 14.54 -4.69 17.24
CA THR A 47 15.22 -5.97 17.44
C THR A 47 14.21 -7.08 17.34
N LEU A 48 14.68 -8.31 17.21
CA LEU A 48 13.83 -9.48 17.30
C LEU A 48 14.06 -10.22 18.62
N GLN A 49 12.96 -10.61 19.26
CA GLN A 49 12.95 -11.24 20.57
C GLN A 49 12.12 -12.53 20.57
N ASN A 50 12.43 -13.45 21.47
CA ASN A 50 11.70 -14.73 21.61
C ASN A 50 10.58 -14.66 22.65
N ASN A 51 10.54 -13.61 23.48
CA ASN A 51 9.61 -13.52 24.59
C ASN A 51 8.25 -12.99 24.11
N ILE A 52 7.29 -13.90 23.93
CA ILE A 52 5.92 -13.57 23.52
C ILE A 52 5.17 -12.72 24.57
N ASN A 53 5.62 -12.70 25.82
CA ASN A 53 4.97 -11.93 26.89
C ASN A 53 5.59 -10.54 27.09
N ASP A 54 6.60 -10.16 26.28
CA ASP A 54 7.22 -8.84 26.40
C ASP A 54 6.30 -7.76 25.78
N PRO A 55 5.85 -6.76 26.55
CA PRO A 55 5.01 -5.67 26.03
C PRO A 55 5.66 -4.87 24.90
N ASN A 56 6.99 -4.90 24.76
CA ASN A 56 7.71 -4.25 23.65
C ASN A 56 7.48 -4.95 22.30
N THR A 57 6.85 -6.14 22.31
CA THR A 57 6.47 -6.88 21.10
C THR A 57 5.03 -6.64 20.66
N HIS A 58 4.28 -5.82 21.41
CA HIS A 58 2.86 -5.57 21.15
C HIS A 58 2.66 -4.36 20.25
N PHE A 59 1.85 -4.52 19.21
CA PHE A 59 1.52 -3.49 18.24
C PHE A 59 0.01 -3.41 18.01
N VAL A 60 -0.44 -2.22 17.64
CA VAL A 60 -1.78 -1.95 17.14
C VAL A 60 -1.66 -1.60 15.67
N LEU A 61 -2.52 -2.18 14.83
CA LEU A 61 -2.58 -1.83 13.43
C LEU A 61 -3.70 -0.82 13.19
N GLU A 62 -3.33 0.35 12.69
CA GLU A 62 -4.24 1.43 12.33
C GLU A 62 -4.33 1.45 10.79
N LEU A 63 -5.54 1.38 10.23
CA LEU A 63 -5.72 1.64 8.79
C LEU A 63 -5.57 3.13 8.54
N GLN A 64 -5.03 3.50 7.37
CA GLN A 64 -4.99 4.91 6.99
C GLN A 64 -6.40 5.55 7.00
N ASP A 65 -7.40 4.82 6.53
CA ASP A 65 -8.80 5.25 6.55
C ASP A 65 -9.50 4.67 7.79
N GLU A 66 -9.29 5.33 8.93
CA GLU A 66 -9.41 4.86 10.32
C GLU A 66 -10.74 4.20 10.78
N PHE A 67 -11.76 3.93 9.95
CA PHE A 67 -13.10 3.64 10.50
C PHE A 67 -13.96 2.56 9.81
N ARG A 68 -13.44 1.77 8.85
CA ARG A 68 -14.38 1.08 7.92
C ARG A 68 -14.19 -0.41 7.66
N ASN A 69 -13.01 -0.96 7.87
CA ASN A 69 -12.84 -2.40 7.74
C ASN A 69 -12.69 -3.01 9.12
N GLN A 70 -13.61 -3.88 9.51
CA GLN A 70 -13.43 -4.65 10.73
C GLN A 70 -12.23 -5.58 10.62
N TYR A 71 -11.92 -6.09 9.42
CA TYR A 71 -10.86 -7.07 9.18
C TYR A 71 -9.73 -6.48 8.35
N LEU A 72 -8.52 -7.04 8.52
CA LEU A 72 -7.39 -6.76 7.65
C LEU A 72 -7.43 -7.64 6.40
N TYR A 73 -7.13 -7.05 5.25
CA TYR A 73 -7.07 -7.69 3.94
C TYR A 73 -5.71 -7.48 3.28
N TYR A 74 -5.38 -8.30 2.28
CA TYR A 74 -4.23 -8.02 1.42
C TYR A 74 -4.45 -6.75 0.60
N GLY A 75 -3.41 -5.93 0.49
CA GLY A 75 -3.42 -4.61 -0.14
C GLY A 75 -3.95 -3.47 0.73
N ASP A 76 -4.37 -3.77 1.96
CA ASP A 76 -4.65 -2.76 2.98
C ASP A 76 -3.37 -1.98 3.28
N LEU A 77 -3.57 -0.70 3.56
CA LEU A 77 -2.52 0.24 3.91
C LEU A 77 -2.59 0.54 5.41
N ILE A 78 -1.58 0.09 6.15
CA ILE A 78 -1.55 0.13 7.61
C ILE A 78 -0.41 0.98 8.13
N ALA A 79 -0.65 1.68 9.25
CA ALA A 79 0.38 2.14 10.15
C ALA A 79 0.53 1.13 11.29
N ILE A 80 1.77 0.85 11.70
CA ILE A 80 2.07 -0.13 12.74
C ILE A 80 2.51 0.63 13.99
N LYS A 81 1.61 0.74 14.98
CA LYS A 81 1.84 1.51 16.19
C LYS A 81 2.29 0.63 17.32
N HIS A 82 3.43 0.94 17.91
CA HIS A 82 3.95 0.25 19.07
C HIS A 82 3.11 0.58 20.31
N PHE A 83 2.54 -0.43 20.94
CA PHE A 83 1.52 -0.26 21.98
C PHE A 83 2.06 0.49 23.22
N LYS A 84 3.29 0.21 23.64
CA LYS A 84 3.84 0.82 24.86
C LYS A 84 4.27 2.27 24.65
N SER A 85 4.94 2.57 23.54
CA SER A 85 5.48 3.92 23.28
C SER A 85 4.52 4.84 22.53
N GLN A 86 3.46 4.29 21.93
CA GLN A 86 2.54 5.02 21.04
C GLN A 86 3.21 5.63 19.79
N LEU A 87 4.41 5.15 19.44
CA LEU A 87 5.17 5.55 18.24
C LEU A 87 4.97 4.53 17.12
N TYR A 88 5.24 4.92 15.89
CA TYR A 88 5.04 4.13 14.68
C TYR A 88 6.33 3.47 14.19
N VAL A 89 6.21 2.28 13.62
CA VAL A 89 7.30 1.61 12.89
C VAL A 89 7.60 2.41 11.61
N ASN A 90 8.81 2.94 11.50
CA ASN A 90 9.29 3.65 10.32
C ASN A 90 10.62 3.06 9.82
N ILE A 91 11.04 3.46 8.63
CA ILE A 91 12.27 3.09 7.96
C ILE A 91 13.07 4.37 7.67
N ASN A 92 14.34 4.39 8.03
CA ASN A 92 15.15 5.61 7.93
C ASN A 92 15.51 5.95 6.48
N HIS A 93 14.76 6.89 5.89
CA HIS A 93 14.93 7.34 4.50
C HIS A 93 16.23 8.11 4.26
N SER A 94 16.78 8.74 5.30
CA SER A 94 17.97 9.61 5.21
C SER A 94 19.27 8.82 5.34
N GLN A 95 19.20 7.59 5.84
CA GLN A 95 20.36 6.75 6.06
C GLN A 95 20.92 6.25 4.73
N LYS A 96 22.25 6.35 4.59
CA LYS A 96 22.94 5.67 3.48
C LYS A 96 22.78 4.15 3.66
N PRO A 97 22.35 3.42 2.62
CA PRO A 97 22.22 1.97 2.71
C PRO A 97 23.53 1.31 3.15
N ASP A 98 23.42 0.25 3.96
CA ASP A 98 24.56 -0.54 4.40
C ASP A 98 25.10 -1.47 3.30
N GLU A 99 26.04 -2.36 3.66
CA GLU A 99 26.64 -3.33 2.72
C GLU A 99 25.60 -4.25 2.05
N PHE A 100 24.41 -4.39 2.64
CA PHE A 100 23.29 -5.18 2.12
C PHE A 100 22.21 -4.30 1.49
N GLN A 101 22.51 -3.06 1.13
CA GLN A 101 21.56 -2.09 0.60
C GLN A 101 20.31 -1.93 1.49
N SER A 102 20.50 -2.08 2.80
CA SER A 102 19.42 -1.96 3.78
C SER A 102 19.61 -0.73 4.65
N VAL A 103 18.50 -0.22 5.15
CA VAL A 103 18.44 0.95 6.04
C VAL A 103 17.74 0.54 7.35
N ASP A 104 18.04 1.21 8.44
CA ASP A 104 17.52 0.82 9.74
C ASP A 104 16.02 1.17 9.87
N ALA A 105 15.28 0.30 10.55
CA ALA A 105 13.93 0.60 10.99
C ALA A 105 13.97 1.17 12.43
N TYR A 106 13.06 2.09 12.75
CA TYR A 106 13.03 2.82 14.01
C TYR A 106 11.59 3.22 14.40
N LEU A 107 11.38 3.61 15.66
CA LEU A 107 10.10 4.16 16.13
C LEU A 107 10.06 5.68 15.93
N GLY A 108 9.07 6.17 15.18
CA GLY A 108 8.86 7.60 14.90
C GLY A 108 7.48 8.11 15.34
N GLU A 109 7.34 9.42 15.52
CA GLU A 109 6.06 10.04 15.90
C GLU A 109 5.03 10.05 14.76
N LYS A 110 5.50 10.22 13.52
CA LYS A 110 4.64 10.25 12.34
C LYS A 110 4.55 8.86 11.73
N PRO A 111 3.34 8.40 11.34
CA PRO A 111 3.18 7.10 10.73
C PRO A 111 3.86 7.03 9.37
N GLU A 112 4.65 5.99 9.16
CA GLU A 112 4.92 5.46 7.82
C GLU A 112 3.90 4.36 7.51
N TYR A 113 3.41 4.33 6.28
CA TYR A 113 2.40 3.38 5.86
C TYR A 113 3.01 2.19 5.11
N PHE A 114 2.44 1.01 5.36
CA PHE A 114 2.85 -0.24 4.76
C PHE A 114 1.67 -0.91 4.07
N VAL A 115 1.88 -1.38 2.84
CA VAL A 115 0.94 -2.27 2.17
C VAL A 115 1.19 -3.70 2.65
N ILE A 116 0.11 -4.39 3.07
CA ILE A 116 0.17 -5.82 3.39
C ILE A 116 0.14 -6.63 2.09
N GLN A 117 1.29 -7.16 1.67
CA GLN A 117 1.40 -7.94 0.44
C GLN A 117 1.40 -9.44 0.71
N PRO A 118 0.83 -10.28 -0.17
CA PRO A 118 0.99 -11.72 -0.06
C PRO A 118 2.46 -12.15 -0.14
N LYS A 119 2.81 -13.26 0.52
CA LYS A 119 4.15 -13.85 0.43
C LYS A 119 4.54 -14.26 -1.00
N ASP A 120 3.58 -14.71 -1.80
CA ASP A 120 3.84 -15.20 -3.16
C ASP A 120 3.72 -14.05 -4.17
N GLU A 121 4.84 -13.59 -4.75
CA GLU A 121 4.87 -12.49 -5.74
C GLU A 121 4.66 -12.96 -7.20
N GLY A 122 4.29 -14.22 -7.41
CA GLY A 122 4.01 -14.74 -8.76
C GLY A 122 2.78 -14.07 -9.36
N ASN A 123 2.89 -13.57 -10.60
CA ASN A 123 1.81 -12.86 -11.31
C ASN A 123 0.47 -13.64 -11.34
N SER A 124 0.49 -14.97 -11.47
CA SER A 124 -0.74 -15.79 -11.49
C SER A 124 -1.31 -16.07 -10.09
N THR A 125 -0.51 -15.92 -9.04
CA THR A 125 -0.91 -16.25 -7.66
C THR A 125 -1.51 -15.08 -6.90
N LEU A 126 -1.30 -13.83 -7.32
CA LEU A 126 -1.80 -12.68 -6.56
C LEU A 126 -3.31 -12.50 -6.64
N LEU A 127 -3.93 -12.86 -7.77
CA LEU A 127 -5.39 -12.77 -7.93
C LEU A 127 -6.12 -13.65 -6.90
N LYS A 128 -5.51 -14.74 -6.42
CA LYS A 128 -6.10 -15.59 -5.39
C LYS A 128 -6.26 -14.87 -4.05
N TYR A 129 -5.50 -13.80 -3.79
CA TYR A 129 -5.52 -13.05 -2.53
C TYR A 129 -6.43 -11.82 -2.56
N LEU A 130 -7.07 -11.54 -3.70
CA LEU A 130 -8.00 -10.42 -3.79
C LEU A 130 -9.18 -10.66 -2.85
N ASN A 131 -9.56 -9.63 -2.12
CA ASN A 131 -10.63 -9.68 -1.13
C ASN A 131 -10.44 -10.75 -0.03
N GLN A 132 -9.23 -11.31 0.11
CA GLN A 132 -8.93 -12.27 1.16
C GLN A 132 -8.48 -11.56 2.42
N LYS A 133 -9.13 -11.93 3.53
CA LYS A 133 -8.69 -11.56 4.87
C LYS A 133 -7.29 -12.10 5.12
N ILE A 134 -6.48 -11.36 5.87
CA ILE A 134 -5.17 -11.84 6.27
C ILE A 134 -5.33 -13.06 7.18
N THR A 135 -4.98 -14.21 6.63
CA THR A 135 -4.88 -15.49 7.35
C THR A 135 -3.55 -16.18 7.05
N HIS A 136 -2.85 -15.78 6.00
CA HIS A 136 -1.59 -16.38 5.58
C HIS A 136 -0.42 -15.41 5.84
N PRO A 137 0.83 -15.91 5.74
CA PRO A 137 2.01 -15.06 5.84
C PRO A 137 2.05 -13.97 4.76
N PHE A 138 2.60 -12.82 5.13
CA PHE A 138 2.60 -11.61 4.31
C PHE A 138 3.96 -10.90 4.34
N ARG A 139 4.15 -9.94 3.45
CA ARG A 139 5.23 -8.94 3.50
C ARG A 139 4.64 -7.57 3.80
N LEU A 140 5.48 -6.70 4.37
CA LEU A 140 5.13 -5.30 4.64
C LEU A 140 5.97 -4.43 3.73
N PHE A 141 5.33 -3.76 2.78
CA PHE A 141 5.98 -2.90 1.79
C PHE A 141 5.71 -1.44 2.13
N SER A 142 6.75 -0.69 2.49
CA SER A 142 6.63 0.75 2.74
C SER A 142 6.29 1.49 1.45
N THR A 143 5.24 2.32 1.51
CA THR A 143 4.85 3.19 0.41
C THR A 143 5.87 4.29 0.14
N ASP A 144 6.54 4.76 1.19
CA ASP A 144 7.30 6.01 1.17
C ASP A 144 8.70 5.85 0.56
N ASN A 145 9.30 4.67 0.72
CA ASN A 145 10.66 4.39 0.25
C ASN A 145 10.79 3.10 -0.56
N ARG A 146 9.68 2.37 -0.74
CA ARG A 146 9.61 1.11 -1.48
C ARG A 146 10.47 0.00 -0.87
N ASN A 147 10.69 0.04 0.44
CA ASN A 147 11.40 -0.98 1.17
C ASN A 147 10.43 -1.98 1.78
N TYR A 148 10.79 -3.25 1.71
CA TYR A 148 10.22 -4.29 2.56
C TYR A 148 10.78 -4.19 3.97
N LEU A 149 9.93 -4.37 4.97
CA LEU A 149 10.35 -4.60 6.34
C LEU A 149 10.91 -6.01 6.47
N ILE A 150 12.21 -6.12 6.77
CA ILE A 150 12.95 -7.38 6.79
C ILE A 150 13.62 -7.64 8.14
N SER A 151 13.92 -8.91 8.39
CA SER A 151 14.83 -9.37 9.45
C SER A 151 16.23 -9.59 8.87
N GLN A 152 17.26 -9.04 9.50
CA GLN A 152 18.65 -9.20 9.08
C GLN A 152 19.53 -9.62 10.26
N GLN A 153 20.24 -10.75 10.12
CA GLN A 153 21.19 -11.21 11.12
C GLN A 153 22.47 -10.33 11.13
N GLN A 154 22.85 -9.83 12.30
CA GLN A 154 24.10 -9.13 12.49
C GLN A 154 25.24 -10.12 12.75
N LYS A 155 26.14 -10.31 11.77
CA LYS A 155 27.26 -11.28 11.78
C LYS A 155 28.04 -11.35 13.10
N LYS A 156 28.27 -10.21 13.77
CA LYS A 156 29.13 -10.12 14.96
C LYS A 156 28.44 -10.38 16.30
N LYS A 157 27.10 -10.31 16.38
CA LYS A 157 26.38 -10.29 17.67
C LYS A 157 25.32 -11.39 17.82
N ASN A 158 25.17 -12.26 16.82
CA ASN A 158 24.09 -13.25 16.75
C ASN A 158 22.71 -12.67 17.11
N LYS A 159 22.48 -11.42 16.69
CA LYS A 159 21.27 -10.65 16.95
C LYS A 159 20.64 -10.33 15.62
N TYR A 160 19.33 -10.42 15.53
CA TYR A 160 18.58 -9.96 14.36
C TYR A 160 18.11 -8.52 14.57
N LEU A 161 18.31 -7.71 13.55
CA LEU A 161 17.82 -6.34 13.47
C LEU A 161 16.73 -6.28 12.42
N VAL A 162 15.79 -5.36 12.61
CA VAL A 162 14.75 -5.09 11.62
C VAL A 162 15.14 -3.90 10.77
N LYS A 163 15.00 -4.05 9.45
CA LYS A 163 15.50 -3.10 8.46
C LYS A 163 14.52 -2.91 7.31
N GLY A 164 14.70 -1.83 6.55
CA GLY A 164 14.09 -1.62 5.25
C GLY A 164 15.02 -2.02 4.10
N ARG A 165 14.49 -2.69 3.07
CA ARG A 165 15.25 -3.06 1.85
C ARG A 165 14.35 -3.15 0.60
N LYS A 166 14.76 -2.57 -0.54
CA LYS A 166 13.88 -2.32 -1.70
C LYS A 166 13.28 -3.55 -2.38
N ASN A 167 14.10 -4.53 -2.69
CA ASN A 167 13.75 -5.89 -3.07
C ASN A 167 15.08 -6.57 -3.33
N GLN A 168 15.22 -7.84 -2.96
CA GLN A 168 16.44 -8.60 -3.21
C GLN A 168 16.09 -9.88 -3.92
N ASN A 169 16.88 -10.21 -4.93
CA ASN A 169 17.03 -11.57 -5.45
C ASN A 169 17.67 -12.45 -4.35
N ASP A 170 17.05 -12.48 -3.18
CA ASP A 170 17.50 -13.23 -2.02
C ASP A 170 17.19 -14.70 -2.25
N ILE A 171 18.18 -15.53 -1.98
CA ILE A 171 18.05 -17.00 -2.06
C ILE A 171 17.00 -17.50 -1.05
N ASN A 172 16.78 -16.76 0.04
CA ASN A 172 15.81 -17.11 1.07
C ASN A 172 14.49 -16.34 0.90
N LEU A 173 13.47 -17.05 0.39
CA LEU A 173 12.12 -16.51 0.15
C LEU A 173 11.37 -16.09 1.42
N ASN A 174 11.86 -16.45 2.61
CA ASN A 174 11.24 -16.10 3.91
C ASN A 174 11.80 -14.80 4.51
N ILE A 175 12.85 -14.21 3.94
CA ILE A 175 13.33 -12.90 4.38
C ILE A 175 12.21 -11.87 4.20
N GLY A 176 11.90 -11.15 5.28
CA GLY A 176 10.80 -10.16 5.29
C GLY A 176 9.40 -10.73 5.22
N VAL A 177 9.23 -12.03 5.48
CA VAL A 177 7.91 -12.65 5.60
C VAL A 177 7.49 -12.70 7.07
N TRP A 178 6.30 -12.21 7.34
CA TRP A 178 5.72 -12.04 8.66
C TRP A 178 4.40 -12.80 8.78
N ARG A 179 3.98 -13.06 10.02
CA ARG A 179 2.62 -13.44 10.36
C ARG A 179 2.16 -12.68 11.62
N PHE A 180 0.86 -12.43 11.71
CA PHE A 180 0.25 -11.90 12.92
C PHE A 180 0.01 -13.03 13.93
N ILE A 181 0.24 -12.72 15.20
CA ILE A 181 -0.08 -13.57 16.35
C ILE A 181 -0.98 -12.79 17.30
N PHE A 182 -2.06 -13.42 17.77
CA PHE A 182 -2.98 -12.82 18.73
C PHE A 182 -2.36 -12.75 20.13
N VAL A 183 -2.57 -11.64 20.83
CA VAL A 183 -2.27 -11.53 22.26
C VAL A 183 -3.49 -11.99 23.06
N GLU A 184 -3.52 -13.27 23.45
CA GLU A 184 -4.70 -13.94 24.04
C GLU A 184 -5.27 -13.26 25.31
N GLN A 185 -4.44 -12.57 26.09
CA GLN A 185 -4.80 -12.12 27.45
C GLN A 185 -5.54 -10.77 27.52
N GLN A 186 -5.65 -9.99 26.42
CA GLN A 186 -6.19 -8.61 26.49
C GLN A 186 -7.32 -8.28 25.50
N ASN A 187 -7.77 -9.24 24.68
CA ASN A 187 -8.81 -8.98 23.67
C ASN A 187 -10.19 -8.59 24.25
N ASN A 188 -10.44 -8.80 25.54
CA ASN A 188 -11.66 -8.30 26.19
C ASN A 188 -11.65 -6.77 26.41
N ILE A 189 -10.47 -6.14 26.46
CA ILE A 189 -10.34 -4.69 26.71
C ILE A 189 -10.55 -3.88 25.41
N LEU A 190 -10.33 -4.49 24.24
CA LEU A 190 -10.44 -3.84 22.93
C LEU A 190 -11.78 -4.05 22.22
N LYS A 191 -12.81 -4.56 22.92
CA LYS A 191 -14.18 -4.70 22.38
C LYS A 191 -14.84 -3.39 21.93
N MET A 192 -14.21 -2.24 22.21
CA MET A 192 -14.68 -0.93 21.75
C MET A 192 -14.76 -0.81 20.22
N PHE A 193 -14.11 -1.70 19.47
CA PHE A 193 -14.09 -1.70 18.00
C PHE A 193 -15.04 -2.73 17.36
N ASP A 194 -15.92 -3.39 18.12
CA ASP A 194 -16.90 -4.33 17.56
C ASP A 194 -18.05 -3.62 16.80
N ASN A 195 -18.09 -2.28 16.81
CA ASN A 195 -19.12 -1.47 16.14
C ASN A 195 -18.74 -0.99 14.73
N VAL A 196 -17.67 -1.52 14.11
CA VAL A 196 -17.32 -1.17 12.72
C VAL A 196 -18.30 -1.85 11.76
N SER A 197 -19.05 -1.05 11.01
CA SER A 197 -19.91 -1.54 9.93
C SER A 197 -19.05 -2.08 8.79
N ASN A 198 -19.27 -3.33 8.40
CA ASN A 198 -18.66 -3.94 7.20
C ASN A 198 -19.55 -3.79 5.96
N GLU A 199 -20.46 -2.80 5.95
CA GLU A 199 -21.32 -2.60 4.78
C GLU A 199 -20.51 -2.10 3.58
N PRO A 200 -20.69 -2.69 2.38
CA PRO A 200 -20.07 -2.24 1.15
C PRO A 200 -20.30 -0.75 0.89
N ILE A 201 -19.25 -0.03 0.49
CA ILE A 201 -19.34 1.39 0.13
C ILE A 201 -19.18 1.52 -1.37
N PHE A 202 -20.31 1.56 -2.06
CA PHE A 202 -20.35 1.70 -3.51
C PHE A 202 -19.97 3.11 -3.96
N ILE A 203 -19.23 3.21 -5.06
CA ILE A 203 -18.77 4.46 -5.63
C ILE A 203 -19.88 5.11 -6.44
N GLU A 204 -20.34 6.28 -6.00
CA GLU A 204 -21.26 7.12 -6.77
C GLU A 204 -20.51 7.90 -7.86
N SER A 205 -21.11 7.99 -9.04
CA SER A 205 -20.61 8.83 -10.13
C SER A 205 -20.51 10.29 -9.70
N GLY A 206 -19.42 10.95 -10.07
CA GLY A 206 -19.18 12.36 -9.75
C GLY A 206 -18.54 12.58 -8.38
N LYS A 207 -18.32 11.53 -7.58
CA LYS A 207 -17.63 11.67 -6.30
C LYS A 207 -16.13 11.86 -6.49
N LYS A 208 -15.58 12.71 -5.62
CA LYS A 208 -14.15 12.88 -5.43
C LYS A 208 -13.57 11.64 -4.76
N VAL A 209 -12.50 11.10 -5.34
CA VAL A 209 -11.85 9.87 -4.91
C VAL A 209 -10.33 9.99 -5.05
N ILE A 210 -9.63 9.09 -4.37
CA ILE A 210 -8.22 8.77 -4.63
C ILE A 210 -8.17 7.39 -5.28
N ILE A 211 -7.34 7.22 -6.31
CA ILE A 211 -7.15 5.93 -7.00
C ILE A 211 -5.74 5.46 -6.70
N ARG A 212 -5.62 4.37 -5.94
CA ARG A 212 -4.35 3.85 -5.45
C ARG A 212 -4.04 2.49 -6.05
N ASN A 213 -2.80 2.25 -6.43
CA ASN A 213 -2.35 0.92 -6.81
C ASN A 213 -2.45 -0.02 -5.61
N TRP A 214 -3.17 -1.13 -5.77
CA TRP A 214 -3.47 -2.08 -4.69
C TRP A 214 -2.20 -2.66 -4.07
N LEU A 215 -1.18 -2.93 -4.91
CA LEU A 215 0.04 -3.61 -4.49
C LEU A 215 1.05 -2.66 -3.86
N THR A 216 1.30 -1.50 -4.48
CA THR A 216 2.40 -0.62 -4.08
C THR A 216 1.97 0.50 -3.15
N GLY A 217 0.68 0.82 -3.11
CA GLY A 217 0.14 1.94 -2.36
C GLY A 217 0.34 3.32 -3.02
N PHE A 218 0.92 3.37 -4.22
CA PHE A 218 1.09 4.60 -4.99
C PHE A 218 -0.24 5.09 -5.58
N THR A 219 -0.50 6.39 -5.59
CA THR A 219 -1.72 6.98 -6.15
C THR A 219 -1.52 7.47 -7.55
N LEU A 220 -2.58 7.36 -8.36
CA LEU A 220 -2.69 8.03 -9.63
C LEU A 220 -2.63 9.54 -9.39
N HIS A 221 -1.71 10.22 -10.07
CA HIS A 221 -1.36 11.60 -9.78
C HIS A 221 -1.23 12.40 -11.07
N SER A 222 -1.63 13.66 -11.07
CA SER A 222 -1.37 14.53 -12.22
C SER A 222 -1.12 15.97 -11.81
N HIS A 223 -0.29 16.66 -12.58
CA HIS A 223 0.15 18.01 -12.28
C HIS A 223 0.33 18.81 -13.58
N PRO A 224 0.38 20.15 -13.56
CA PRO A 224 0.45 20.97 -14.77
C PRO A 224 1.70 20.78 -15.65
N ILE A 225 2.69 19.99 -15.22
CA ILE A 225 3.90 19.72 -16.01
C ILE A 225 3.56 18.92 -17.26
N ILE A 226 4.19 19.32 -18.35
CA ILE A 226 3.98 18.79 -19.68
C ILE A 226 5.11 17.80 -20.01
N THR A 227 4.76 16.62 -20.53
CA THR A 227 5.72 15.63 -21.04
C THR A 227 6.43 16.17 -22.27
N LYS A 228 7.74 15.98 -22.40
CA LYS A 228 8.45 16.33 -23.65
C LYS A 228 8.12 15.33 -24.74
N THR A 229 7.79 14.10 -24.34
CA THR A 229 7.41 13.01 -25.23
C THR A 229 6.20 13.36 -26.11
N ALA A 230 5.16 13.99 -25.56
CA ALA A 230 3.92 14.24 -26.30
C ALA A 230 3.40 15.68 -26.22
N ASN A 231 4.07 16.57 -25.50
CA ASN A 231 3.59 17.92 -25.22
C ASN A 231 2.18 17.93 -24.59
N LYS A 232 1.91 16.96 -23.71
CA LYS A 232 0.65 16.80 -22.96
C LYS A 232 0.90 16.75 -21.46
N GLN A 233 -0.13 17.02 -20.65
CA GLN A 233 0.02 16.97 -19.20
C GLN A 233 0.35 15.57 -18.73
N GLU A 234 1.39 15.45 -17.91
CA GLU A 234 1.86 14.17 -17.43
C GLU A 234 0.89 13.60 -16.37
N VAL A 235 0.77 12.27 -16.40
CA VAL A 235 0.11 11.50 -15.36
C VAL A 235 1.16 10.55 -14.81
N THR A 236 1.37 10.64 -13.50
CA THR A 236 2.36 9.86 -12.78
C THR A 236 1.66 9.03 -11.73
N VAL A 237 2.45 8.26 -11.00
CA VAL A 237 2.02 7.64 -9.75
C VAL A 237 2.98 8.07 -8.64
N VAL A 238 2.43 8.47 -7.49
CA VAL A 238 3.19 9.02 -6.36
C VAL A 238 2.87 8.28 -5.06
N SER A 239 3.86 8.16 -4.18
CA SER A 239 3.65 7.71 -2.80
C SER A 239 3.16 8.86 -1.93
N HIS A 240 2.96 8.60 -0.63
CA HIS A 240 2.69 9.63 0.36
C HIS A 240 3.78 10.72 0.43
N PRO A 241 3.43 11.91 0.99
CA PRO A 241 2.10 12.32 1.46
C PRO A 241 1.11 12.56 0.32
N ARG A 242 -0.20 12.37 0.60
CA ARG A 242 -1.27 12.68 -0.35
C ARG A 242 -1.44 14.18 -0.51
N ASP A 243 -1.74 14.65 -1.72
CA ASP A 243 -1.99 16.07 -2.02
C ASP A 243 -3.17 16.28 -2.99
N GLU A 244 -3.42 17.53 -3.38
CA GLU A 244 -4.54 17.85 -4.29
C GLU A 244 -4.42 17.25 -5.70
N ASN A 245 -3.24 16.80 -6.09
CA ASN A 245 -2.94 16.21 -7.40
C ASN A 245 -3.26 14.69 -7.44
N ASP A 246 -3.64 14.10 -6.31
CA ASP A 246 -4.15 12.73 -6.20
C ASP A 246 -5.67 12.64 -6.36
N TYR A 247 -6.35 13.78 -6.52
CA TYR A 247 -7.81 13.85 -6.51
C TYR A 247 -8.43 13.69 -7.90
N TRP A 248 -9.22 12.63 -8.03
CA TRP A 248 -9.93 12.29 -9.25
C TRP A 248 -11.45 12.29 -9.02
N CYS A 249 -12.18 12.41 -10.12
CA CYS A 249 -13.62 12.23 -10.18
C CYS A 249 -13.92 11.20 -11.24
N ILE A 250 -14.62 10.12 -10.86
CA ILE A 250 -15.05 9.10 -11.82
C ILE A 250 -16.50 9.38 -12.18
N VAL A 251 -16.76 9.59 -13.47
CA VAL A 251 -18.08 9.96 -13.97
C VAL A 251 -18.56 8.92 -14.97
N LYS A 252 -19.77 8.39 -14.76
CA LYS A 252 -20.43 7.51 -15.72
C LYS A 252 -20.87 8.28 -16.96
N GLN A 253 -20.75 7.65 -18.11
CA GLN A 253 -21.21 8.15 -19.39
C GLN A 253 -21.91 7.01 -20.16
N ASN A 254 -22.93 7.35 -20.95
CA ASN A 254 -23.66 6.41 -21.82
C ASN A 254 -24.19 5.14 -21.11
N SER A 255 -24.46 5.21 -19.81
CA SER A 255 -25.02 4.06 -19.08
C SER A 255 -26.52 3.93 -19.35
N ARG A 256 -26.96 2.72 -19.71
CA ARG A 256 -28.39 2.36 -19.67
C ARG A 256 -28.90 2.24 -18.23
N ASN A 257 -27.99 2.12 -17.26
CA ASN A 257 -28.30 2.00 -15.85
C ASN A 257 -28.48 3.39 -15.22
N THR A 258 -29.66 3.64 -14.67
CA THR A 258 -30.01 4.88 -13.97
C THR A 258 -29.47 4.94 -12.53
N SER A 259 -28.85 3.87 -12.04
CA SER A 259 -28.17 3.83 -10.75
C SER A 259 -27.14 4.95 -10.66
N LYS A 260 -27.05 5.59 -9.50
CA LYS A 260 -25.98 6.55 -9.19
C LYS A 260 -24.61 5.89 -9.02
N PHE A 261 -24.57 4.59 -8.74
CA PHE A 261 -23.33 3.83 -8.52
C PHE A 261 -22.71 3.37 -9.83
N ILE A 262 -21.38 3.29 -9.88
CA ILE A 262 -20.63 2.89 -11.07
C ILE A 262 -20.61 1.37 -11.19
N ASN A 263 -21.12 0.83 -12.30
CA ASN A 263 -21.02 -0.61 -12.60
C ASN A 263 -19.87 -0.89 -13.56
N TYR A 264 -19.45 -2.15 -13.67
CA TYR A 264 -18.35 -2.54 -14.56
C TYR A 264 -18.65 -2.30 -16.06
N ASP A 265 -19.93 -2.41 -16.45
CA ASP A 265 -20.38 -2.17 -17.81
C ASP A 265 -20.46 -0.68 -18.18
N ASP A 266 -20.40 0.20 -17.17
CA ASP A 266 -20.51 1.63 -17.41
C ASP A 266 -19.24 2.12 -18.11
N GLN A 267 -19.42 2.84 -19.23
CA GLN A 267 -18.34 3.69 -19.73
C GLN A 267 -18.14 4.80 -18.71
N ILE A 268 -16.90 5.06 -18.34
CA ILE A 268 -16.54 6.13 -17.42
C ILE A 268 -15.52 7.07 -18.07
N PHE A 269 -15.44 8.29 -17.57
CA PHE A 269 -14.23 9.11 -17.71
C PHE A 269 -13.71 9.49 -16.35
N LEU A 270 -12.41 9.76 -16.28
CA LEU A 270 -11.75 10.22 -15.07
C LEU A 270 -11.31 11.66 -15.27
N GLN A 271 -11.84 12.56 -14.44
CA GLN A 271 -11.43 13.96 -14.42
C GLN A 271 -10.49 14.19 -13.24
N HIS A 272 -9.30 14.73 -13.52
CA HIS A 272 -8.39 15.23 -12.52
C HIS A 272 -8.93 16.55 -11.97
N LEU A 273 -9.17 16.61 -10.66
CA LEU A 273 -9.92 17.72 -10.06
C LEU A 273 -9.12 19.01 -9.97
N ASN A 274 -7.80 18.93 -9.74
CA ASN A 274 -6.98 20.13 -9.60
C ASN A 274 -6.78 20.86 -10.95
N THR A 275 -6.57 20.12 -12.03
CA THR A 275 -6.34 20.71 -13.36
C THR A 275 -7.57 20.72 -14.26
N ALA A 276 -8.69 20.17 -13.79
CA ALA A 276 -9.94 19.99 -14.54
C ALA A 276 -9.82 19.20 -15.87
N ARG A 277 -8.70 18.50 -16.08
CA ARG A 277 -8.40 17.73 -17.30
C ARG A 277 -8.78 16.26 -17.16
N TYR A 278 -8.91 15.57 -18.28
CA TYR A 278 -9.34 14.17 -18.34
C TYR A 278 -8.16 13.23 -18.55
N LEU A 279 -8.14 12.12 -17.82
CA LEU A 279 -7.19 11.03 -18.03
C LEU A 279 -7.41 10.43 -19.42
N ASN A 280 -6.36 10.27 -20.23
CA ASN A 280 -6.42 9.66 -21.54
C ASN A 280 -5.25 8.68 -21.74
N GLY A 281 -5.57 7.48 -22.23
CA GLY A 281 -4.57 6.61 -22.88
C GLY A 281 -4.33 7.06 -24.32
N THR A 282 -3.14 6.77 -24.85
CA THR A 282 -2.74 7.07 -26.23
C THR A 282 -2.10 5.86 -26.89
N ASP A 283 -1.96 5.85 -28.22
CA ASP A 283 -1.19 4.81 -28.92
C ASP A 283 0.32 5.14 -29.00
N GLN A 284 0.72 6.29 -28.44
CA GLN A 284 2.11 6.70 -28.40
C GLN A 284 2.84 5.94 -27.29
N GLN A 285 4.08 5.52 -27.56
CA GLN A 285 4.93 4.87 -26.57
C GLN A 285 5.23 5.81 -25.37
N SER A 286 5.22 5.26 -24.15
CA SER A 286 5.64 5.97 -22.93
C SER A 286 7.14 6.30 -22.92
N TYR A 287 7.58 7.15 -21.99
CA TYR A 287 8.98 7.55 -21.88
C TYR A 287 9.90 6.36 -21.54
N SER A 288 9.48 5.47 -20.64
CA SER A 288 10.21 4.22 -20.36
C SER A 288 10.14 3.15 -21.44
N LYS A 289 9.26 3.31 -22.44
CA LYS A 289 9.00 2.28 -23.48
C LYS A 289 8.49 0.95 -22.94
N GLN A 290 7.88 0.95 -21.75
CA GLN A 290 7.30 -0.25 -21.12
C GLN A 290 5.82 -0.43 -21.43
N GLY A 291 5.19 0.58 -22.03
CA GLY A 291 3.82 0.56 -22.48
C GLY A 291 3.48 1.84 -23.23
N ASN A 292 2.20 2.10 -23.36
CA ASN A 292 1.67 3.29 -24.00
C ASN A 292 1.54 4.45 -23.00
N LEU A 293 1.69 5.67 -23.50
CA LEU A 293 1.63 6.89 -22.72
C LEU A 293 0.22 7.15 -22.22
N VAL A 294 0.13 7.48 -20.93
CA VAL A 294 -1.06 8.03 -20.28
C VAL A 294 -0.80 9.51 -19.99
N CYS A 295 -1.79 10.35 -20.24
CA CYS A 295 -1.68 11.80 -20.07
C CYS A 295 -3.03 12.43 -19.71
N CYS A 296 -3.01 13.68 -19.25
CA CYS A 296 -4.21 14.47 -19.07
C CYS A 296 -4.40 15.46 -20.23
N THR A 297 -5.61 15.54 -20.78
CA THR A 297 -5.97 16.48 -21.85
C THR A 297 -7.36 17.07 -21.64
N ASP A 298 -7.75 18.04 -22.47
CA ASP A 298 -9.09 18.64 -22.43
C ASP A 298 -10.14 17.76 -23.17
N GLN A 299 -9.70 16.71 -23.87
CA GLN A 299 -10.58 15.76 -24.56
C GLN A 299 -10.95 14.60 -23.63
N VAL A 300 -12.22 14.22 -23.61
CA VAL A 300 -12.72 13.09 -22.81
C VAL A 300 -12.51 11.78 -23.56
N HIS A 301 -11.71 10.88 -23.00
CA HIS A 301 -11.70 9.46 -23.40
C HIS A 301 -12.54 8.62 -22.43
N LEU A 302 -13.16 7.58 -22.98
CA LEU A 302 -13.96 6.64 -22.21
C LEU A 302 -13.14 5.40 -21.84
N PHE A 303 -13.32 4.97 -20.60
CA PHE A 303 -12.71 3.78 -20.02
C PHE A 303 -13.81 2.85 -19.54
N TYR A 304 -13.42 1.62 -19.26
CA TYR A 304 -14.25 0.64 -18.57
C TYR A 304 -13.57 0.25 -17.27
N THR A 305 -14.35 0.03 -16.22
CA THR A 305 -13.84 -0.63 -15.02
C THR A 305 -14.10 -2.13 -15.13
N GLN A 306 -13.15 -2.93 -14.67
CA GLN A 306 -13.39 -4.36 -14.50
C GLN A 306 -13.07 -4.71 -13.04
N ALA A 307 -14.13 -4.86 -12.25
CA ALA A 307 -14.04 -5.43 -10.92
C ALA A 307 -13.85 -6.95 -11.04
N ILE A 308 -13.19 -7.53 -10.04
CA ILE A 308 -12.73 -8.92 -10.12
C ILE A 308 -13.80 -9.89 -9.59
N ASP A 309 -14.59 -9.46 -8.62
CA ASP A 309 -15.61 -10.31 -7.98
C ASP A 309 -17.03 -9.70 -7.98
N ASP A 310 -17.18 -8.39 -8.18
CA ASP A 310 -18.44 -7.66 -8.01
C ASP A 310 -18.86 -6.88 -9.27
N PHE A 311 -20.17 -6.62 -9.41
CA PHE A 311 -20.72 -5.86 -10.54
C PHE A 311 -20.66 -4.34 -10.36
N ILE A 312 -20.55 -3.88 -9.11
CA ILE A 312 -20.56 -2.47 -8.72
C ILE A 312 -19.21 -2.13 -8.11
N LEU A 313 -18.65 -0.99 -8.51
CA LEU A 313 -17.39 -0.51 -7.97
C LEU A 313 -17.54 -0.12 -6.50
N GLU A 314 -16.68 -0.64 -5.64
CA GLU A 314 -16.70 -0.47 -4.19
C GLU A 314 -15.35 0.09 -3.70
N MET A 315 -15.37 0.91 -2.64
CA MET A 315 -14.16 1.39 -1.98
C MET A 315 -13.30 0.22 -1.48
N TYR A 316 -11.98 0.38 -1.56
CA TYR A 316 -10.96 -0.59 -1.11
C TYR A 316 -11.00 -1.96 -1.79
N LYS A 317 -11.92 -2.20 -2.72
CA LYS A 317 -11.98 -3.41 -3.54
C LYS A 317 -11.08 -3.27 -4.78
N PRO A 318 -10.24 -4.27 -5.08
CA PRO A 318 -9.40 -4.24 -6.26
C PRO A 318 -10.22 -4.25 -7.56
N PHE A 319 -9.82 -3.40 -8.50
CA PHE A 319 -10.38 -3.33 -9.85
C PHE A 319 -9.29 -2.97 -10.86
N THR A 320 -9.63 -3.06 -12.15
CA THR A 320 -8.77 -2.55 -13.23
C THR A 320 -9.49 -1.48 -14.03
N ILE A 321 -8.72 -0.59 -14.66
CA ILE A 321 -9.20 0.45 -15.57
C ILE A 321 -8.72 0.10 -16.97
N LYS A 322 -9.64 -0.05 -17.92
CA LYS A 322 -9.36 -0.46 -19.28
C LYS A 322 -9.65 0.67 -20.28
N PHE A 323 -8.72 0.91 -21.19
CA PHE A 323 -8.86 1.82 -22.33
C PHE A 323 -8.57 1.04 -23.60
N ASN A 324 -9.52 1.03 -24.55
CA ASN A 324 -9.46 0.15 -25.72
C ASN A 324 -9.19 -1.31 -25.29
N ASN A 325 -8.08 -1.90 -25.75
CA ASN A 325 -7.63 -3.25 -25.39
C ASN A 325 -6.46 -3.25 -24.40
N GLN A 326 -6.26 -2.17 -23.66
CA GLN A 326 -5.15 -1.99 -22.73
C GLN A 326 -5.63 -1.65 -21.32
N PHE A 327 -4.80 -1.97 -20.33
CA PHE A 327 -5.03 -1.74 -18.91
C PHE A 327 -4.15 -0.61 -18.40
N LEU A 328 -4.73 0.29 -17.60
CA LEU A 328 -3.98 1.30 -16.86
C LEU A 328 -3.09 0.60 -15.83
N ALA A 329 -1.81 0.93 -15.82
CA ALA A 329 -0.81 0.27 -14.99
C ALA A 329 0.20 1.27 -14.42
N GLN A 330 0.71 0.94 -13.24
CA GLN A 330 1.89 1.57 -12.68
C GLN A 330 3.16 0.98 -13.29
N SER A 331 4.02 1.82 -13.87
CA SER A 331 5.36 1.42 -14.28
C SER A 331 6.32 1.37 -13.09
N LYS A 332 7.34 0.50 -13.16
CA LYS A 332 8.48 0.56 -12.23
C LYS A 332 9.42 1.72 -12.53
N SER A 333 9.33 2.29 -13.72
CA SER A 333 10.22 3.35 -14.23
C SER A 333 9.84 4.72 -13.67
N LYS A 334 10.86 5.56 -13.45
CA LYS A 334 10.67 6.93 -12.98
C LYS A 334 9.91 7.76 -14.02
N ALA A 335 9.03 8.65 -13.55
CA ALA A 335 8.33 9.63 -14.38
C ALA A 335 9.28 10.58 -15.13
N GLU A 336 8.82 11.13 -16.25
CA GLU A 336 9.60 12.01 -17.13
C GLU A 336 9.88 13.37 -16.45
N CYS A 337 8.92 13.91 -15.69
CA CYS A 337 9.10 15.14 -14.90
C CYS A 337 10.30 15.07 -13.94
N ASN A 338 10.72 13.86 -13.57
CA ASN A 338 11.82 13.61 -12.64
C ASN A 338 11.64 14.20 -11.23
N ILE A 339 10.43 14.59 -10.84
CA ILE A 339 10.13 15.17 -9.53
C ILE A 339 9.96 14.06 -8.50
N GLY A 340 10.68 14.20 -7.38
CA GLY A 340 10.56 13.32 -6.23
C GLY A 340 10.68 11.84 -6.58
N GLN A 341 9.88 11.01 -5.91
CA GLN A 341 9.79 9.58 -6.14
C GLN A 341 8.56 9.20 -7.00
N GLN A 342 8.32 9.95 -8.09
CA GLN A 342 7.23 9.63 -9.00
C GLN A 342 7.61 8.56 -10.03
N GLN A 343 6.65 7.71 -10.38
CA GLN A 343 6.74 6.68 -11.42
C GLN A 343 5.78 6.98 -12.56
N GLU A 344 6.03 6.41 -13.75
CA GLU A 344 5.10 6.59 -14.86
C GLU A 344 3.79 5.81 -14.64
N CYS A 345 2.68 6.43 -15.05
CA CYS A 345 1.44 5.72 -15.35
C CYS A 345 1.42 5.38 -16.84
N ILE A 346 1.14 4.13 -17.20
CA ILE A 346 1.17 3.63 -18.58
C ILE A 346 -0.05 2.76 -18.88
N CYS A 347 -0.33 2.54 -20.17
CA CYS A 347 -1.27 1.53 -20.64
C CYS A 347 -0.51 0.30 -21.16
N VAL A 348 -0.93 -0.90 -20.76
CA VAL A 348 -0.30 -2.17 -21.16
C VAL A 348 -1.34 -3.15 -21.69
N GLU A 349 -0.98 -4.01 -22.64
CA GLU A 349 -1.92 -4.96 -23.25
C GLU A 349 -2.33 -6.09 -22.29
N ASN A 350 -1.38 -6.56 -21.48
CA ASN A 350 -1.60 -7.68 -20.57
C ASN A 350 -1.94 -7.18 -19.18
N GLN A 351 -3.03 -7.72 -18.61
CA GLN A 351 -3.35 -7.49 -17.21
C GLN A 351 -2.28 -8.12 -16.32
N THR A 352 -1.71 -7.33 -15.42
CA THR A 352 -0.74 -7.77 -14.41
C THR A 352 -1.10 -7.15 -13.06
N GLN A 353 -0.35 -7.51 -12.02
CA GLN A 353 -0.54 -6.95 -10.67
C GLN A 353 -0.38 -5.41 -10.61
N THR A 354 0.38 -4.82 -11.54
CA THR A 354 0.52 -3.35 -11.60
C THR A 354 -0.71 -2.66 -12.19
N CYS A 355 -1.66 -3.42 -12.73
CA CYS A 355 -2.94 -2.93 -13.24
C CYS A 355 -4.05 -2.93 -12.18
N LEU A 356 -3.77 -3.43 -10.97
CA LEU A 356 -4.74 -3.50 -9.89
C LEU A 356 -4.77 -2.18 -9.11
N TRP A 357 -5.95 -1.58 -9.06
CA TRP A 357 -6.22 -0.32 -8.38
C TRP A 357 -7.28 -0.54 -7.30
N VAL A 358 -7.32 0.34 -6.31
CA VAL A 358 -8.39 0.48 -5.32
C VAL A 358 -8.79 1.94 -5.23
N ILE A 359 -10.03 2.19 -4.81
CA ILE A 359 -10.52 3.53 -4.53
C ILE A 359 -10.49 3.78 -3.03
N GLU A 360 -9.90 4.91 -2.64
CA GLU A 360 -9.86 5.39 -1.26
C GLU A 360 -10.75 6.62 -1.10
N GLN A 361 -11.18 6.89 0.13
CA GLN A 361 -11.81 8.15 0.45
C GLN A 361 -10.74 9.25 0.54
N MET A 362 -11.13 10.49 0.27
CA MET A 362 -10.35 11.63 0.70
C MET A 362 -10.31 11.69 2.24
N ILE A 363 -9.10 11.82 2.78
CA ILE A 363 -8.83 12.04 4.21
C ILE A 363 -9.09 13.50 4.57
#